data_AF-A0A0C2HFS8-F1
#
_entry.id   AF-A0A0C2HFS8-F1
#
_cell.length_a   1.000
_cell.length_b   1.000
_cell.length_c   1.000
_cell.angle_alpha   90.00
_cell.angle_beta   90.00
_cell.angle_gamma   90.00
#
_symmetry.space_group_name_H-M   'P 1'
#
loop_
_entity.id
_entity.type
_entity.pdbx_description
1 polymer ?
#
loop_
_entity_poly.entity_id
_entity_poly.type
_entity_poly.pdbx_seq_one_letter_code
_entity_poly.pdbx_strand_id
1 'polypeptide(L)'
;MNLSNNARKNRTTGEIVNLMSVDIQRLQDMTTFVMLFWSAPLQVTQMKHKDERMKLMSEILNGIKVLKLYAWEKSMQSTVLNIREREIDVLKRLAFLNAATTLSWACAPFLVAVLSFAVFVTIDPDNNVLTPQVTFVALALFNILRFPLAIFAMIFSQAVQCRVSNKRLKAFFAEEEMDPSAVGNRNSGTIK
;
A
#
# COMPACT_ATOMS: atom_id res chain seq x y z
N MET A 1 -26.81 -7.76 19.70
CA MET A 1 -25.83 -8.29 20.67
C MET A 1 -26.15 -7.70 22.04
N ASN A 2 -26.60 -8.52 23.00
CA ASN A 2 -26.94 -8.06 24.36
C ASN A 2 -25.67 -7.91 25.20
N LEU A 3 -25.17 -6.68 25.33
CA LEU A 3 -24.10 -6.34 26.27
C LEU A 3 -24.70 -6.13 27.68
N SER A 4 -24.11 -6.78 28.69
CA SER A 4 -24.47 -6.63 30.10
C SER A 4 -24.30 -5.17 30.58
N ASN A 5 -25.19 -4.69 31.46
CA ASN A 5 -25.19 -3.32 31.98
C ASN A 5 -23.85 -2.89 32.62
N ASN A 6 -23.06 -3.82 33.15
CA ASN A 6 -21.72 -3.54 33.66
C ASN A 6 -20.69 -3.24 32.55
N ALA A 7 -20.84 -3.85 31.37
CA ALA A 7 -19.97 -3.57 30.21
C ALA A 7 -20.30 -2.22 29.56
N ARG A 8 -21.57 -1.79 29.59
CA ARG A 8 -22.02 -0.47 29.12
C ARG A 8 -21.42 0.69 29.95
N LYS A 9 -21.20 0.49 31.25
CA LYS A 9 -20.70 1.53 32.17
C LYS A 9 -19.19 1.79 32.06
N ASN A 10 -18.43 0.82 31.53
CA ASN A 10 -16.96 0.86 31.47
C ASN A 10 -16.37 1.34 30.14
N ARG A 11 -17.17 1.46 29.07
CA ARG A 11 -16.70 1.93 27.75
C ARG A 11 -17.27 3.31 27.49
N THR A 12 -16.44 4.33 27.55
CA THR A 12 -16.88 5.69 27.20
C THR A 12 -17.17 5.76 25.70
N THR A 13 -18.10 6.64 25.28
CA THR A 13 -18.39 6.86 23.84
C THR A 13 -17.12 7.19 23.06
N GLY A 14 -16.17 7.90 23.68
CA GLY A 14 -14.86 8.18 23.10
C GLY A 14 -13.99 6.94 22.91
N GLU A 15 -13.99 5.98 23.84
CA GLU A 15 -13.29 4.70 23.68
C GLU A 15 -13.88 3.87 22.55
N ILE A 16 -15.20 3.84 22.38
CA ILE A 16 -15.86 3.10 21.30
C ILE A 16 -15.50 3.71 19.94
N VAL A 17 -15.55 5.04 19.82
CA VAL A 17 -15.16 5.75 18.58
C VAL A 17 -13.69 5.53 18.25
N ASN A 18 -12.80 5.56 19.25
CA ASN A 18 -11.38 5.27 19.07
C ASN A 18 -11.15 3.82 18.62
N LEU A 19 -11.79 2.85 19.28
CA LEU A 19 -11.69 1.43 18.92
C LEU A 19 -12.19 1.20 17.49
N MET A 20 -13.37 1.75 17.16
CA MET A 20 -13.94 1.65 15.81
C MET A 20 -12.98 2.23 14.78
N SER A 21 -12.49 3.46 14.97
CA SER A 21 -11.65 4.06 13.94
C SER A 21 -10.31 3.35 13.77
N VAL A 22 -9.72 2.86 14.86
CA VAL A 22 -8.47 2.09 14.80
C VAL A 22 -8.71 0.75 14.11
N ASP A 23 -9.81 0.06 14.44
CA ASP A 23 -10.16 -1.24 13.84
C ASP A 23 -10.50 -1.10 12.36
N ILE A 24 -11.23 -0.05 11.97
CA ILE A 24 -11.52 0.27 10.57
C ILE A 24 -10.23 0.53 9.80
N GLN A 25 -9.32 1.33 10.36
CA GLN A 25 -8.04 1.61 9.71
C GLN A 25 -7.23 0.32 9.53
N ARG A 26 -7.20 -0.55 10.54
CA ARG A 26 -6.52 -1.85 10.45
C ARG A 26 -7.16 -2.78 9.41
N LEU A 27 -8.49 -2.83 9.34
CA LEU A 27 -9.21 -3.59 8.31
C LEU A 27 -8.93 -3.05 6.90
N GLN A 28 -8.84 -1.73 6.75
CA GLN A 28 -8.53 -1.06 5.50
C GLN A 28 -7.08 -1.33 5.06
N ASP A 29 -6.14 -1.31 6.00
CA ASP A 29 -4.74 -1.65 5.75
C ASP A 29 -4.61 -3.14 5.37
N MET A 30 -5.28 -4.04 6.09
CA MET A 30 -5.34 -5.48 5.77
C MET A 30 -5.86 -5.73 4.35
N THR A 31 -6.94 -5.04 3.95
CA THR A 31 -7.51 -5.15 2.61
C THR A 31 -6.47 -4.77 1.54
N THR A 32 -5.72 -3.70 1.79
CA THR A 32 -4.64 -3.23 0.91
C THR A 32 -3.49 -4.24 0.82
N PHE A 33 -3.08 -4.85 1.94
CA PHE A 33 -2.06 -5.89 1.96
C PHE A 33 -2.48 -7.15 1.20
N VAL A 34 -3.74 -7.58 1.36
CA VAL A 34 -4.28 -8.73 0.62
C VAL A 34 -4.30 -8.45 -0.89
N MET A 35 -4.74 -7.25 -1.30
CA MET A 35 -4.71 -6.83 -2.71
C MET A 35 -3.28 -6.73 -3.26
N LEU A 36 -2.33 -6.26 -2.46
CA LEU A 36 -0.92 -6.24 -2.84
C LEU A 36 -0.38 -7.66 -3.06
N PHE A 37 -0.66 -8.57 -2.13
CA PHE A 37 -0.21 -9.96 -2.23
C PHE A 37 -0.77 -10.65 -3.48
N TRP A 38 -2.06 -10.42 -3.78
CA TRP A 38 -2.71 -11.01 -4.96
C TRP A 38 -2.26 -10.37 -6.29
N SER A 39 -1.92 -9.07 -6.28
CA SER A 39 -1.45 -8.37 -7.48
C SER A 39 0.03 -8.62 -7.79
N ALA A 40 0.84 -9.01 -6.81
CA ALA A 40 2.26 -9.30 -6.98
C ALA A 40 2.59 -10.29 -8.13
N PRO A 41 1.97 -11.48 -8.25
CA PRO A 41 2.25 -12.39 -9.36
C PRO A 41 1.87 -11.81 -10.73
N LEU A 42 0.80 -11.00 -10.79
CA LEU A 42 0.38 -10.31 -12.01
C LEU A 42 1.38 -9.22 -12.40
N GLN A 43 1.95 -8.48 -11.44
CA GLN A 43 3.01 -7.50 -11.69
C GLN A 43 4.27 -8.15 -12.24
N VAL A 44 4.69 -9.30 -11.69
CA VAL A 44 5.84 -10.06 -12.21
C VAL A 44 5.59 -10.50 -13.66
N THR A 45 4.39 -11.01 -13.95
CA THR A 45 4.01 -11.42 -15.31
C THR A 45 3.98 -10.23 -16.28
N GLN A 46 3.44 -9.09 -15.84
CA GLN A 46 3.44 -7.85 -16.61
C GLN A 46 4.85 -7.37 -16.94
N MET A 47 5.78 -7.43 -15.97
CA MET A 47 7.18 -7.06 -16.19
C MET A 47 7.86 -8.00 -17.18
N LYS A 48 7.63 -9.31 -17.07
CA LYS A 48 8.18 -10.28 -18.01
C LYS A 48 7.78 -10.00 -19.47
N HIS A 49 6.49 -9.73 -19.73
CA HIS A 49 6.04 -9.39 -21.09
C HIS A 49 6.58 -8.03 -21.56
N LYS A 50 6.66 -7.05 -20.65
CA LYS A 50 7.24 -5.74 -20.93
C LYS A 50 8.72 -5.83 -21.34
N ASP A 51 9.49 -6.66 -20.67
CA ASP A 51 10.91 -6.87 -20.97
C ASP A 51 11.10 -7.63 -22.29
N GLU A 52 10.26 -8.64 -22.55
CA GLU A 52 10.22 -9.37 -23.84
C GLU A 52 9.97 -8.40 -25.02
N ARG A 53 8.96 -7.53 -24.91
CA ARG A 53 8.67 -6.50 -25.93
C ARG A 53 9.83 -5.53 -26.10
N MET A 54 10.41 -5.05 -24.99
CA MET A 54 11.51 -4.08 -25.03
C MET A 54 12.75 -4.67 -25.71
N LYS A 55 13.07 -5.93 -25.41
CA LYS A 55 14.17 -6.65 -26.04
C LYS A 55 13.95 -6.80 -27.55
N LEU A 56 12.77 -7.28 -27.97
CA LEU A 56 12.44 -7.42 -29.39
C LEU A 56 12.50 -6.07 -30.12
N MET A 57 12.00 -5.00 -29.51
CA MET A 57 12.11 -3.65 -30.06
C MET A 57 13.56 -3.20 -30.27
N SER A 58 14.44 -3.52 -29.32
CA SER A 58 15.87 -3.23 -29.46
C SER A 58 16.50 -3.99 -30.63
N GLU A 59 16.17 -5.27 -30.80
CA GLU A 59 16.64 -6.09 -31.91
C GLU A 59 16.16 -5.55 -33.27
N ILE A 60 14.89 -5.14 -33.36
CA ILE A 60 14.31 -4.52 -34.57
C ILE A 60 15.03 -3.22 -34.92
N LEU A 61 15.30 -2.35 -33.94
CA LEU A 61 15.96 -1.07 -34.18
C LEU A 61 17.41 -1.25 -34.64
N ASN A 62 18.15 -2.17 -34.03
CA ASN A 62 19.51 -2.48 -34.44
C ASN A 62 19.56 -3.09 -35.86
N GLY A 63 18.56 -3.89 -36.24
CA GLY A 63 18.45 -4.58 -37.54
C GLY A 63 17.67 -3.85 -38.63
N ILE A 64 17.25 -2.58 -38.43
CA ILE A 64 16.17 -1.95 -39.21
C ILE A 64 16.42 -1.90 -40.73
N LYS A 65 17.68 -1.72 -41.16
CA LYS A 65 18.03 -1.68 -42.59
C LYS A 65 17.77 -3.01 -43.28
N VAL A 66 18.11 -4.13 -42.64
CA VAL A 66 17.90 -5.48 -43.18
C VAL A 66 16.40 -5.76 -43.27
N LEU A 67 15.63 -5.44 -42.23
CA LEU A 67 14.18 -5.63 -42.23
C LEU A 67 13.50 -4.89 -43.38
N LYS A 68 13.95 -3.66 -43.69
CA LYS A 68 13.43 -2.88 -44.83
C LYS A 68 13.79 -3.49 -46.18
N LEU A 69 15.02 -3.96 -46.36
CA LEU A 69 15.46 -4.59 -47.60
C LEU A 69 14.64 -5.84 -47.96
N TYR A 70 14.22 -6.62 -46.96
CA TYR A 70 13.37 -7.81 -47.13
C TYR A 70 11.88 -7.55 -46.96
N ALA A 71 11.45 -6.28 -46.76
CA ALA A 71 10.07 -5.90 -46.48
C ALA A 71 9.41 -6.67 -45.31
N TRP A 72 10.20 -7.09 -44.31
CA TRP A 72 9.75 -7.88 -43.15
C TRP A 72 9.09 -7.06 -42.04
N GLU A 73 8.95 -5.74 -42.23
CA GLU A 73 8.37 -4.83 -41.23
C GLU A 73 6.99 -5.28 -40.75
N LYS A 74 6.12 -5.73 -41.66
CA LYS A 74 4.77 -6.20 -41.32
C LYS A 74 4.76 -7.47 -40.49
N SER A 75 5.68 -8.40 -40.77
CA SER A 75 5.83 -9.63 -39.98
C SER A 75 6.30 -9.30 -38.56
N MET A 76 7.33 -8.47 -38.43
CA MET A 76 7.86 -8.05 -37.13
C MET A 76 6.84 -7.22 -36.32
N GLN A 77 6.08 -6.35 -37.00
CA GLN A 77 4.97 -5.62 -36.40
C GLN A 77 3.94 -6.58 -35.78
N SER A 78 3.55 -7.63 -36.50
CA SER A 78 2.60 -8.63 -36.00
C SER A 78 3.11 -9.33 -34.74
N THR A 79 4.38 -9.72 -34.71
CA THR A 79 5.02 -10.34 -33.52
C THR A 79 4.96 -9.41 -32.30
N VAL A 80 5.28 -8.13 -32.49
CA VAL A 80 5.22 -7.12 -31.43
C VAL A 80 3.79 -6.93 -30.93
N LEU A 81 2.81 -6.87 -31.85
CA LEU A 81 1.40 -6.70 -31.49
C LEU A 81 0.88 -7.90 -30.69
N ASN A 82 1.28 -9.12 -31.02
CA ASN A 82 0.93 -10.31 -30.26
C ASN A 82 1.47 -10.24 -28.80
N ILE A 83 2.73 -9.80 -28.61
CA ILE A 83 3.27 -9.55 -27.26
C ILE A 83 2.47 -8.45 -26.56
N ARG A 84 2.11 -7.40 -27.28
CA ARG A 84 1.35 -6.26 -26.75
C ARG A 84 -0.06 -6.65 -26.29
N GLU A 85 -0.75 -7.54 -26.99
CA GLU A 85 -2.05 -8.06 -26.57
C GLU A 85 -1.92 -8.81 -25.23
N ARG A 86 -0.90 -9.66 -25.09
CA ARG A 86 -0.59 -10.35 -23.81
C ARG A 86 -0.30 -9.36 -22.67
N GLU A 87 0.48 -8.30 -22.92
CA GLU A 87 0.71 -7.24 -21.92
C GLU A 87 -0.59 -6.56 -21.50
N ILE A 88 -1.43 -6.20 -22.46
CA ILE A 88 -2.68 -5.48 -22.22
C ILE A 88 -3.65 -6.32 -21.39
N ASP A 89 -3.74 -7.62 -21.62
CA ASP A 89 -4.63 -8.48 -20.84
C ASP A 89 -4.22 -8.58 -19.37
N VAL A 90 -2.91 -8.64 -19.08
CA VAL A 90 -2.41 -8.59 -17.70
C VAL A 90 -2.66 -7.21 -17.08
N LEU A 91 -2.43 -6.13 -17.84
CA LEU A 91 -2.68 -4.77 -17.40
C LEU A 91 -4.16 -4.51 -17.09
N LYS A 92 -5.09 -5.05 -17.88
CA LYS A 92 -6.53 -4.98 -17.60
C LYS A 92 -6.86 -5.64 -16.27
N ARG A 93 -6.34 -6.84 -16.00
CA ARG A 93 -6.55 -7.55 -14.72
C ARG A 93 -6.00 -6.74 -13.55
N LEU A 94 -4.81 -6.17 -13.69
CA LEU A 94 -4.22 -5.27 -12.69
C LEU A 94 -5.07 -4.00 -12.49
N ALA A 95 -5.61 -3.42 -13.56
CA ALA A 95 -6.48 -2.25 -13.50
C ALA A 95 -7.77 -2.54 -12.74
N PHE A 96 -8.40 -3.70 -12.97
CA PHE A 96 -9.58 -4.14 -12.20
C PHE A 96 -9.25 -4.33 -10.71
N LEU A 97 -8.11 -4.94 -10.40
CA LEU A 97 -7.67 -5.09 -9.00
C LEU A 97 -7.45 -3.72 -8.34
N ASN A 98 -6.77 -2.79 -9.02
CA ASN A 98 -6.56 -1.44 -8.51
C ASN A 98 -7.87 -0.64 -8.36
N ALA A 99 -8.82 -0.83 -9.28
CA ALA A 99 -10.14 -0.23 -9.16
C ALA A 99 -10.89 -0.78 -7.94
N ALA A 100 -10.82 -2.09 -7.69
CA ALA A 100 -11.40 -2.71 -6.49
C ALA A 100 -10.76 -2.15 -5.22
N THR A 101 -9.43 -2.00 -5.18
CA THR A 101 -8.73 -1.37 -4.06
C THR A 101 -9.23 0.06 -3.82
N THR A 102 -9.28 0.87 -4.88
CA THR A 102 -9.75 2.25 -4.79
C THR A 102 -11.21 2.32 -4.32
N LEU A 103 -12.06 1.42 -4.79
CA LEU A 103 -13.45 1.31 -4.37
C LEU A 103 -13.56 0.98 -2.88
N SER A 104 -12.79 0.00 -2.39
CA SER A 104 -12.76 -0.34 -0.96
C SER A 104 -12.34 0.86 -0.11
N TRP A 105 -11.36 1.65 -0.57
CA TRP A 105 -10.94 2.90 0.09
C TRP A 105 -12.04 3.98 0.09
N ALA A 106 -12.80 4.08 -1.01
CA ALA A 106 -13.88 5.03 -1.17
C ALA A 106 -15.13 4.66 -0.34
N CYS A 107 -15.47 3.37 -0.24
CA CYS A 107 -16.67 2.88 0.45
C CYS A 107 -16.49 2.73 1.97
N ALA A 108 -15.27 2.54 2.47
CA ALA A 108 -14.98 2.44 3.90
C ALA A 108 -15.72 3.48 4.77
N PRO A 109 -15.60 4.82 4.58
CA PRO A 109 -16.21 5.80 5.48
C PRO A 109 -17.74 5.76 5.47
N PHE A 110 -18.35 5.39 4.33
CA PHE A 110 -19.80 5.24 4.22
C PHE A 110 -20.28 4.06 5.06
N LEU A 111 -19.56 2.93 4.99
CA LEU A 111 -19.86 1.76 5.82
C LEU A 111 -19.71 2.09 7.31
N VAL A 112 -18.66 2.81 7.70
CA VAL A 112 -18.46 3.26 9.09
C VAL A 112 -19.63 4.12 9.56
N ALA A 113 -20.04 5.10 8.77
CA ALA A 113 -21.13 5.99 9.13
C ALA A 113 -22.44 5.22 9.29
N VAL A 114 -22.78 4.34 8.34
CA VAL A 114 -23.98 3.49 8.40
C VAL A 114 -23.97 2.59 9.63
N LEU A 115 -22.85 1.91 9.90
CA LEU A 115 -22.72 1.04 11.08
C LEU A 115 -22.80 1.85 12.38
N SER A 116 -22.19 3.02 12.44
CA SER A 116 -22.22 3.89 13.63
C SER A 116 -23.63 4.38 13.93
N PHE A 117 -24.37 4.82 12.90
CA PHE A 117 -25.78 5.22 13.06
C PHE A 117 -26.68 4.03 13.39
N ALA A 118 -26.44 2.85 12.79
CA ALA A 118 -27.18 1.64 13.12
C ALA A 118 -26.98 1.23 14.59
N VAL A 119 -25.74 1.30 15.10
CA VAL A 119 -25.43 1.06 16.51
C VAL A 119 -26.09 2.11 17.41
N PHE A 120 -26.07 3.38 17.01
CA PHE A 120 -26.67 4.47 17.78
C PHE A 120 -28.19 4.30 18.00
N VAL A 121 -28.93 3.88 16.95
CA VAL A 121 -30.37 3.60 17.04
C VAL A 121 -30.67 2.34 17.83
N THR A 122 -29.86 1.28 17.65
CA THR A 122 -30.13 -0.03 18.26
C THR A 122 -29.78 -0.10 19.74
N ILE A 123 -28.92 0.79 20.25
CA ILE A 123 -28.51 0.81 21.66
C ILE A 123 -29.62 1.32 22.57
N ASP A 124 -30.26 2.46 22.25
CA ASP A 124 -31.33 3.06 23.06
C ASP A 124 -32.42 3.66 22.15
N PRO A 125 -33.42 2.85 21.72
CA PRO A 125 -34.43 3.26 20.75
C PRO A 125 -35.30 4.44 21.19
N ASP A 126 -35.50 4.60 22.50
CA ASP A 126 -36.46 5.55 23.06
C ASP A 126 -35.89 6.97 23.23
N ASN A 127 -34.55 7.11 23.35
CA ASN A 127 -33.88 8.40 23.60
C ASN A 127 -33.02 8.88 22.42
N ASN A 128 -32.53 7.99 21.56
CA ASN A 128 -31.61 8.33 20.47
C ASN A 128 -32.33 8.44 19.12
N VAL A 129 -32.97 9.59 18.89
CA VAL A 129 -33.64 9.88 17.60
C VAL A 129 -32.64 10.43 16.58
N LEU A 130 -32.54 9.81 15.40
CA LEU A 130 -31.78 10.37 14.28
C LEU A 130 -32.54 11.55 13.66
N THR A 131 -32.27 12.76 14.13
CA THR A 131 -32.71 13.98 13.44
C THR A 131 -31.75 14.29 12.28
N PRO A 132 -32.23 14.78 11.12
CA PRO A 132 -31.36 15.13 9.99
C PRO A 132 -30.21 16.06 10.38
N GLN A 133 -30.45 16.99 11.31
CA GLN A 133 -29.45 17.93 11.82
C GLN A 133 -28.26 17.19 12.47
N VAL A 134 -28.53 16.21 13.34
CA VAL A 134 -27.49 15.41 14.02
C VAL A 134 -26.74 14.54 13.02
N THR A 135 -27.46 13.93 12.06
CA THR A 135 -26.86 13.07 11.03
C THR A 135 -25.92 13.85 10.10
N PHE A 136 -26.34 15.01 9.60
CA PHE A 136 -25.51 15.82 8.71
C PHE A 136 -24.29 16.40 9.42
N VAL A 137 -24.44 16.87 10.67
CA VAL A 137 -23.31 17.37 11.47
C VAL A 137 -22.33 16.24 11.77
N ALA A 138 -22.80 15.05 12.14
CA ALA A 138 -21.95 13.89 12.40
C ALA A 138 -21.19 13.43 11.14
N LEU A 139 -21.84 13.39 9.97
CA LEU A 139 -21.18 13.07 8.69
C LEU A 139 -20.08 14.08 8.34
N ALA A 140 -20.34 15.38 8.55
CA ALA A 140 -19.34 16.42 8.32
C ALA A 140 -18.12 16.25 9.25
N LEU A 141 -18.36 15.98 10.54
CA LEU A 141 -17.30 15.73 11.52
C LEU A 141 -16.50 14.46 11.18
N PHE A 142 -17.15 13.37 10.78
CA PHE A 142 -16.45 12.15 10.35
C PHE A 142 -15.54 12.39 9.15
N ASN A 143 -16.02 13.16 8.15
CA ASN A 143 -15.21 13.48 6.98
C ASN A 143 -13.98 14.34 7.32
N ILE A 144 -14.12 15.30 8.24
CA ILE A 144 -13.00 16.17 8.68
C ILE A 144 -12.00 15.37 9.54
N LEU A 145 -12.48 14.51 10.44
CA LEU A 145 -11.63 13.78 11.39
C LEU A 145 -10.84 12.64 10.73
N ARG A 146 -11.30 12.16 9.57
CA ARG A 146 -10.68 11.02 8.87
C ARG A 146 -9.21 11.24 8.52
N PHE A 147 -8.89 12.40 7.96
CA PHE A 147 -7.53 12.70 7.50
C PHE A 147 -6.53 12.81 8.67
N PRO A 148 -6.81 13.57 9.74
CA PRO A 148 -5.96 13.59 10.93
C PRO A 148 -5.76 12.21 11.57
N LEU A 149 -6.80 11.38 11.60
CA LEU A 149 -6.75 10.07 12.26
C LEU A 149 -5.92 9.05 11.46
N ALA A 150 -6.01 9.09 10.12
CA ALA A 150 -5.16 8.32 9.24
C ALA A 150 -3.68 8.73 9.36
N ILE A 151 -3.40 10.04 9.39
CA ILE A 151 -2.05 10.56 9.60
C ILE A 151 -1.51 10.17 10.97
N PHE A 152 -2.34 10.23 12.01
CA PHE A 152 -1.95 9.85 13.36
C PHE A 152 -1.49 8.39 13.44
N ALA A 153 -2.26 7.48 12.84
CA ALA A 153 -1.89 6.06 12.75
C ALA A 153 -0.58 5.85 11.95
N MET A 154 -0.41 6.58 10.85
CA MET A 154 0.80 6.54 10.02
C MET A 154 2.03 7.01 10.80
N ILE A 155 1.93 8.14 11.52
CA ILE A 155 3.02 8.69 12.32
C ILE A 155 3.45 7.69 13.40
N PHE A 156 2.49 7.01 14.04
CA PHE A 156 2.81 5.99 15.05
C PHE A 156 3.62 4.83 14.45
N SER A 157 3.21 4.31 13.29
CA SER A 157 3.94 3.25 12.58
C SER A 157 5.36 3.70 12.19
N GLN A 158 5.48 4.93 11.66
CA GLN A 158 6.77 5.50 11.26
C GLN A 158 7.68 5.78 12.46
N ALA A 159 7.13 6.14 13.62
CA ALA A 159 7.90 6.32 14.84
C ALA A 159 8.53 5.00 15.31
N VAL A 160 7.80 3.88 15.22
CA VAL A 160 8.35 2.54 15.54
C VAL A 160 9.49 2.18 14.59
N GLN A 161 9.31 2.39 13.28
CA GLN A 161 10.37 2.13 12.29
C GLN A 161 11.59 3.02 12.51
N CYS A 162 11.37 4.30 12.80
CA CYS A 162 12.42 5.25 13.15
C CYS A 162 13.20 4.78 14.38
N ARG A 163 12.51 4.31 15.42
CA ARG A 163 13.15 3.76 16.64
C ARG A 163 14.05 2.56 16.32
N VAL A 164 13.58 1.61 15.52
CA VAL A 164 14.37 0.43 15.11
C VAL A 164 15.56 0.84 14.25
N SER A 165 15.36 1.76 13.31
CA SER A 165 16.43 2.27 12.46
C SER A 165 17.50 3.00 13.28
N ASN A 166 17.09 3.86 14.22
CA ASN A 166 17.99 4.59 15.10
C ASN A 166 18.78 3.64 16.01
N LYS A 167 18.17 2.54 16.48
CA LYS A 167 18.89 1.49 17.23
C LYS A 167 20.03 0.88 16.39
N ARG A 168 19.79 0.59 15.11
CA ARG A 168 20.82 0.03 14.20
C ARG A 168 21.94 1.03 13.92
N LEU A 169 21.59 2.30 13.67
CA LEU A 169 22.59 3.36 13.48
C LEU A 169 23.48 3.54 14.69
N LYS A 170 22.90 3.54 15.90
CA LYS A 170 23.69 3.62 17.14
C LYS A 170 24.61 2.43 17.34
N ALA A 171 24.19 1.22 16.95
CA ALA A 171 25.04 0.04 17.02
C ALA A 171 26.22 0.14 16.04
N PHE A 172 25.98 0.60 14.81
CA PHE A 172 27.03 0.82 13.80
C PHE A 172 28.04 1.89 14.23
N PHE A 173 27.58 3.03 14.77
CA PHE A 173 28.49 4.09 15.24
C PHE A 173 29.21 3.75 16.55
N ALA A 174 28.78 2.70 17.27
CA ALA A 174 29.45 2.23 18.49
C ALA A 174 30.42 1.08 18.23
N GLU A 175 30.57 0.67 16.97
CA GLU A 175 31.50 -0.38 16.57
C GLU A 175 32.93 0.19 16.57
N GLU A 176 33.92 -0.59 17.02
CA GLU A 176 35.32 -0.14 17.10
C GLU A 176 35.85 0.20 15.70
N GLU A 177 36.41 1.39 15.55
CA GLU A 177 37.09 1.77 14.32
C GLU A 177 38.37 0.95 14.14
N MET A 178 38.65 0.56 12.89
CA MET A 178 39.86 -0.20 12.56
C MET A 178 41.10 0.61 12.93
N ASP A 179 41.97 0.03 13.77
CA ASP A 179 43.22 0.66 14.18
C ASP A 179 44.06 1.02 12.93
N PRO A 180 44.38 2.30 12.68
CA PRO A 180 45.13 2.73 11.50
C PRO A 180 46.55 2.13 11.43
N SER A 181 47.04 1.54 12.54
CA SER A 181 48.32 0.83 12.59
C SER A 181 48.24 -0.64 12.12
N ALA A 182 47.04 -1.21 11.94
CA ALA A 182 46.85 -2.55 11.38
C ALA A 182 46.98 -2.60 9.84
N VAL A 183 47.03 -1.45 9.17
CA VAL A 183 47.44 -1.34 7.76
C VAL A 183 48.96 -1.47 7.70
N GLY A 184 49.44 -2.72 7.89
CA GLY A 184 50.83 -3.08 7.72
C GLY A 184 51.28 -2.73 6.29
N ASN A 185 52.13 -1.72 6.19
CA ASN A 185 52.86 -1.38 4.98
C ASN A 185 53.73 -2.60 4.59
N ARG A 186 53.21 -3.42 3.67
CA ARG A 186 53.86 -4.67 3.20
C ARG A 186 55.08 -4.42 2.29
N ASN A 187 55.66 -3.22 2.30
CA ASN A 187 56.79 -2.80 1.46
C ASN A 187 57.94 -2.17 2.25
N SER A 188 58.33 -2.74 3.40
CA SER A 188 59.65 -2.45 3.98
C SER A 188 60.37 -3.76 4.32
N GLY A 189 60.67 -4.52 3.27
CA GLY A 189 61.66 -5.59 3.28
C GLY A 189 63.02 -5.00 2.93
N THR A 190 63.83 -4.84 3.96
CA THR A 190 65.25 -4.46 4.01
C THR A 190 66.09 -5.11 2.90
N ILE A 191 66.71 -4.28 2.04
CA ILE A 191 67.93 -4.65 1.32
C ILE A 191 69.09 -4.18 2.20
N LYS A 192 69.80 -5.12 2.84
CA LYS A 192 71.23 -5.09 3.13
C LYS A 192 71.70 -6.50 3.42
#